data_AF-A0A348UYX9-F1
#
_entry.id   AF-A0A348UYX9-F1
#
_cell.length_a   1.000
_cell.length_b   1.000
_cell.length_c   1.000
_cell.angle_alpha   90.00
_cell.angle_beta   90.00
_cell.angle_gamma   90.00
#
_symmetry.space_group_name_H-M   'P 1'
#
loop_
_entity.id
_entity.type
_entity.pdbx_description
1 polymer ?
#
loop_
_entity_poly.entity_id
_entity_poly.type
_entity_poly.pdbx_seq_one_letter_code
_entity_poly.pdbx_strand_id
1 'polypeptide(L)'
;VKITLITRPANDYDENRKTMLSDLFSTIETGGVQMVYKSNIHQKFAIIDNKLTWYGSINLLSFGYSEETIMRLESSSIASELIESIDMGIFFTPSKCY
;
A
#
# COMPACT_ATOMS: atom_id res chain seq x y z
N VAL A 1 9.16 13.25 -5.56
CA VAL A 1 8.83 11.80 -5.62
C VAL A 1 7.32 11.68 -5.50
N LYS A 2 6.67 10.87 -6.36
CA LYS A 2 5.23 10.62 -6.26
C LYS A 2 5.02 9.41 -5.35
N ILE A 3 4.20 9.56 -4.32
CA ILE A 3 3.88 8.50 -3.35
C ILE A 3 2.38 8.32 -3.34
N THR A 4 1.94 7.07 -3.44
CA THR A 4 0.54 6.68 -3.26
C THR A 4 0.49 5.66 -2.14
N LEU A 5 -0.29 5.93 -1.10
CA LEU A 5 -0.51 5.02 0.01
C LEU A 5 -1.92 4.46 -0.07
N ILE A 6 -2.02 3.13 -0.02
CA ILE A 6 -3.28 2.41 -0.11
C ILE A 6 -3.50 1.73 1.23
N THR A 7 -4.62 2.03 1.87
CA THR A 7 -4.92 1.51 3.19
C THR A 7 -6.42 1.34 3.38
N ARG A 8 -6.82 0.62 4.43
CA ARG A 8 -8.24 0.54 4.82
C ARG A 8 -8.70 1.89 5.35
N PRO A 9 -9.96 2.30 5.10
CA PRO A 9 -10.50 3.52 5.70
C PRO A 9 -10.50 3.41 7.22
N ALA A 10 -10.41 4.56 7.91
CA ALA A 10 -10.40 4.59 9.38
C ALA A 10 -11.66 3.95 9.99
N ASN A 11 -12.78 3.99 9.25
CA ASN A 11 -14.06 3.39 9.64
C ASN A 11 -14.04 1.86 9.69
N ASP A 12 -13.03 1.19 9.13
CA ASP A 12 -12.88 -0.28 9.24
C ASP A 12 -12.32 -0.69 10.62
N TYR A 13 -11.94 0.26 11.48
CA TYR A 13 -11.35 0.03 12.79
C TYR A 13 -12.29 0.47 13.94
N ASP A 14 -11.99 0.02 15.16
CA ASP A 14 -12.72 0.44 16.35
C ASP A 14 -12.58 1.95 16.62
N GLU A 15 -13.53 2.53 17.36
CA GLU A 15 -13.62 3.98 17.57
C GLU A 15 -12.34 4.59 18.17
N ASN A 16 -11.61 3.89 19.04
CA ASN A 16 -10.35 4.40 19.59
C ASN A 16 -9.28 4.57 18.50
N ARG A 17 -9.20 3.62 17.56
CA ARG A 17 -8.26 3.68 16.44
C ARG A 17 -8.71 4.62 15.34
N LYS A 18 -10.01 4.72 15.11
CA LYS A 18 -10.59 5.54 14.04
C LYS A 18 -10.19 7.01 14.15
N THR A 19 -10.27 7.61 15.33
CA THR A 19 -9.84 9.01 15.53
C THR A 19 -8.35 9.18 15.25
N MET A 20 -7.50 8.33 15.86
CA MET A 20 -6.06 8.38 15.67
C MET A 20 -5.64 8.17 14.20
N LEU A 21 -6.28 7.23 13.51
CA LEU A 21 -6.01 6.96 12.10
C LEU A 21 -6.46 8.11 11.21
N SER A 22 -7.60 8.75 11.52
CA SER A 22 -8.09 9.90 10.75
C SER A 22 -7.10 11.08 10.82
N ASP A 23 -6.57 11.38 12.01
CA ASP A 23 -5.56 12.43 12.19
C ASP A 23 -4.24 12.08 11.47
N LEU A 24 -3.83 10.81 11.55
CA LEU A 24 -2.64 10.31 10.83
C LEU A 24 -2.80 10.43 9.32
N PHE A 25 -3.95 10.02 8.79
CA PHE A 25 -4.24 10.09 7.35
C PHE A 25 -4.24 11.54 6.87
N SER A 26 -4.87 12.45 7.63
CA SER A 26 -4.84 13.88 7.33
C SER A 26 -3.41 14.44 7.32
N THR A 27 -2.56 14.01 8.25
CA THR A 27 -1.14 14.39 8.29
C THR A 27 -0.40 13.90 7.04
N ILE A 28 -0.65 12.67 6.60
CA ILE A 28 -0.04 12.06 5.40
C ILE A 28 -0.49 12.80 4.13
N GLU A 29 -1.79 13.08 4.00
CA GLU A 29 -2.35 13.83 2.87
C GLU A 29 -1.79 15.26 2.81
N THR A 30 -1.72 15.95 3.95
CA THR A 30 -1.14 17.29 4.06
C THR A 30 0.36 17.30 3.69
N GLY A 31 1.04 16.18 3.91
CA GLY A 31 2.41 15.94 3.47
C GLY A 31 2.58 15.72 1.95
N GLY A 32 1.49 15.73 1.17
CA GLY A 32 1.51 15.58 -0.29
C GLY A 32 1.48 14.14 -0.79
N VAL A 33 1.18 13.17 0.08
CA VAL A 33 1.00 11.76 -0.31
C VAL A 33 -0.43 11.54 -0.78
N GLN A 34 -0.60 10.88 -1.93
CA GLN A 34 -1.91 10.51 -2.43
C GLN A 34 -2.45 9.32 -1.63
N MET A 35 -3.51 9.52 -0.86
CA MET A 35 -4.19 8.43 -0.17
C MET A 35 -5.25 7.79 -1.06
N VAL A 36 -5.35 6.46 -0.99
CA VAL A 36 -6.47 5.71 -1.55
C VAL A 36 -6.99 4.73 -0.50
N TYR A 37 -8.28 4.82 -0.22
CA TYR A 37 -8.93 3.98 0.79
C TYR A 37 -9.65 2.81 0.14
N LYS A 38 -9.34 1.59 0.61
CA LYS A 38 -9.99 0.36 0.13
C LYS A 38 -10.20 -0.61 1.31
N SER A 39 -11.45 -0.92 1.60
CA SER A 39 -11.80 -1.94 2.60
C SER A 39 -11.46 -3.34 2.09
N ASN A 40 -11.38 -4.32 3.00
CA ASN A 40 -11.13 -5.73 2.70
C ASN A 40 -9.84 -6.04 1.90
N ILE A 41 -8.85 -5.15 1.94
CA ILE A 41 -7.51 -5.45 1.44
C ILE A 41 -6.70 -6.23 2.48
N HIS A 42 -5.99 -7.25 2.03
CA HIS A 42 -5.10 -8.07 2.87
C HIS A 42 -3.67 -8.09 2.34
N GLN A 43 -3.47 -7.67 1.09
CA GLN A 43 -2.18 -7.62 0.43
C GLN A 43 -1.30 -6.57 1.09
N LYS A 44 -0.05 -6.93 1.35
CA LYS A 44 0.96 -6.02 1.89
C LYS A 44 2.16 -6.04 0.96
N PHE A 45 2.29 -4.97 0.19
CA PHE A 45 3.41 -4.80 -0.72
C PHE A 45 3.76 -3.33 -0.90
N ALA A 46 4.98 -3.09 -1.37
CA ALA A 46 5.44 -1.80 -1.83
C ALA A 46 6.07 -1.96 -3.21
N ILE A 47 5.79 -1.00 -4.09
CA ILE A 47 6.36 -0.96 -5.45
C ILE A 47 7.10 0.37 -5.60
N ILE A 48 8.34 0.29 -6.08
CA ILE A 48 9.18 1.44 -6.38
C ILE A 48 9.51 1.40 -7.88
N ASP A 49 9.33 2.56 -8.53
CA ASP A 49 9.61 2.79 -9.95
C ASP A 49 9.04 1.72 -10.89
N ASN A 50 7.86 1.19 -10.56
CA ASN A 50 7.16 0.14 -11.32
C ASN A 50 8.03 -1.09 -11.65
N LYS A 51 9.02 -1.39 -10.80
CA LYS A 51 10.00 -2.45 -11.06
C LYS A 51 10.38 -3.21 -9.80
N LEU A 52 10.71 -2.48 -8.73
CA LEU A 52 11.13 -3.10 -7.48
C LEU A 52 9.90 -3.34 -6.62
N THR A 53 9.65 -4.60 -6.29
CA THR A 53 8.53 -5.03 -5.47
C THR A 53 9.04 -5.62 -4.17
N TRP A 54 8.51 -5.15 -3.04
CA TRP A 54 8.62 -5.81 -1.75
C TRP A 54 7.26 -6.42 -1.42
N TYR A 55 7.21 -7.72 -1.19
CA TYR A 55 5.97 -8.46 -0.95
C TYR A 55 6.17 -9.43 0.22
N GLY A 56 5.18 -9.56 1.10
CA GLY A 56 5.23 -10.58 2.16
C GLY A 56 4.29 -10.32 3.34
N SER A 57 4.53 -11.02 4.45
CA SER A 57 3.77 -10.89 5.69
C SER A 57 4.27 -9.71 6.54
N ILE A 58 4.59 -8.60 5.89
CA ILE A 58 5.28 -7.45 6.46
C ILE A 58 4.35 -6.66 7.39
N ASN A 59 4.80 -6.35 8.60
CA ASN A 59 4.32 -5.21 9.36
C ASN A 59 5.49 -4.24 9.61
N LEU A 60 5.75 -3.32 8.67
CA LEU A 60 6.88 -2.37 8.74
C LEU A 60 6.91 -1.52 10.03
N LEU A 61 5.80 -1.48 10.78
CA LEU A 61 5.58 -0.62 11.94
C LEU A 61 5.10 -1.38 13.19
N SER A 62 5.06 -2.72 13.19
CA SER A 62 4.62 -3.49 14.38
C SER A 62 5.81 -3.91 15.24
N PHE A 63 5.73 -3.65 16.54
CA PHE A 63 6.55 -4.30 17.57
C PHE A 63 5.84 -5.59 18.00
N GLY A 64 6.10 -6.69 17.29
CA GLY A 64 5.55 -8.00 17.58
C GLY A 64 6.61 -9.09 17.48
N TYR A 65 6.44 -10.18 18.23
CA TYR A 65 7.30 -11.38 18.16
C TYR A 65 6.93 -12.30 16.99
N SER A 66 6.08 -11.86 16.06
CA SER A 66 5.69 -12.67 14.91
C SER A 66 6.86 -12.81 13.95
N GLU A 67 7.17 -14.05 13.56
CA GLU A 67 8.07 -14.29 12.44
C GLU A 67 7.41 -13.77 11.16
N GLU A 68 8.07 -12.81 10.51
CA GLU A 68 7.60 -12.21 9.26
C GLU A 68 8.56 -12.53 8.13
N THR A 69 8.02 -12.71 6.93
CA THR A 69 8.82 -12.95 5.73
C THR A 69 8.58 -11.86 4.71
N ILE A 70 9.66 -11.45 4.04
CA ILE A 70 9.66 -10.45 2.97
C ILE A 70 10.44 -11.00 1.77
N MET A 71 9.89 -10.82 0.58
CA MET A 71 10.54 -11.09 -0.69
C MET A 71 10.79 -9.78 -1.42
N ARG A 72 12.03 -9.59 -1.89
CA ARG A 72 12.42 -8.49 -2.78
C ARG A 72 12.53 -9.04 -4.21
N LEU A 73 11.69 -8.53 -5.10
CA LEU A 73 11.59 -8.94 -6.50
C LEU A 73 11.87 -7.73 -7.38
N GLU A 74 12.64 -7.92 -8.45
CA GLU A 74 12.91 -6.88 -9.44
C GLU A 74 12.35 -7.32 -10.79
N SER A 75 11.09 -6.97 -11.04
CA SER A 75 10.37 -7.31 -12.26
C SER A 75 9.18 -6.37 -12.46
N SER A 76 9.14 -5.71 -13.61
CA SER A 76 8.02 -4.83 -13.96
C SER A 76 6.72 -5.59 -14.21
N SER A 77 6.77 -6.83 -14.70
CA SER A 77 5.55 -7.64 -14.88
C SER A 77 4.90 -7.98 -13.54
N ILE A 78 5.69 -8.37 -12.54
CA ILE A 78 5.20 -8.67 -11.20
C ILE A 78 4.63 -7.41 -10.54
N ALA A 79 5.30 -6.26 -10.71
CA ALA A 79 4.80 -4.99 -10.21
C ALA A 79 3.43 -4.63 -10.80
N SER A 80 3.27 -4.78 -12.13
CA SER A 80 2.00 -4.54 -12.81
C SER A 80 0.88 -5.45 -12.33
N GLU A 81 1.14 -6.77 -12.26
CA GLU A 81 0.16 -7.76 -11.78
C GLU A 81 -0.31 -7.46 -10.35
N LEU A 82 0.59 -7.03 -9.46
CA LEU A 82 0.23 -6.67 -8.09
C LEU A 82 -0.63 -5.40 -8.03
N ILE A 83 -0.35 -4.41 -8.86
CA ILE A 83 -1.17 -3.19 -8.97
C ILE A 83 -2.57 -3.53 -9.52
N GLU A 84 -2.65 -4.45 -10.47
CA GLU A 84 -3.93 -4.92 -11.00
C GLU A 84 -4.72 -5.75 -9.98
N SER A 85 -4.03 -6.53 -9.13
CA SER A 85 -4.65 -7.39 -8.10
C SER A 85 -5.45 -6.63 -7.04
N ILE A 86 -5.14 -5.36 -6.81
CA ILE A 86 -5.87 -4.48 -5.89
C ILE A 86 -7.04 -3.76 -6.57
N ASP A 87 -7.38 -4.12 -7.81
CA ASP A 87 -8.45 -3.57 -8.63
C ASP A 87 -8.37 -2.03 -8.68
N MET A 88 -7.16 -1.55 -8.99
CA MET A 88 -6.79 -0.14 -9.04
C MET A 88 -6.23 0.26 -10.42
N GLY A 89 -6.50 -0.53 -11.46
CA GLY A 89 -6.01 -0.30 -12.83
C GLY A 89 -6.37 1.09 -13.39
N ILE A 90 -7.35 1.77 -12.81
CA ILE A 90 -7.74 3.15 -13.16
C ILE A 90 -6.84 4.24 -12.57
N PHE A 91 -6.11 3.99 -11.48
CA PHE A 91 -5.21 4.99 -10.84
C PHE A 91 -3.75 4.85 -11.30
N PHE A 92 -3.40 3.67 -11.80
CA PHE A 92 -2.07 3.34 -12.29
C PHE A 92 -2.21 2.83 -13.71
N THR A 93 -2.21 3.74 -14.69
CA THR A 93 -2.07 3.32 -16.08
C THR A 93 -0.70 2.65 -16.23
N PRO A 94 -0.62 1.38 -16.64
CA PRO A 94 0.66 0.80 -17.01
C PRO A 94 1.19 1.61 -18.19
N SER A 95 2.42 2.10 -18.08
CA SER A 95 3.19 2.44 -19.27
C SER A 95 3.22 1.18 -20.13
N LYS A 96 2.43 1.12 -21.21
CA LYS A 96 2.51 0.01 -22.16
C LYS A 96 3.96 -0.11 -22.62
N CYS A 97 4.66 -1.12 -22.13
CA CYS A 97 5.92 -1.55 -22.74
C CYS A 97 5.56 -2.22 -24.06
N TYR A 98 5.98 -1.60 -25.16
CA TYR A 98 6.02 -2.21 -26.49
C TYR A 98 7.15 -3.24 -26.56
#